data_AF-A0A552JMD4-F1
#
_entry.id   AF-A0A552JMD4-F1
#
_cell.length_a   1.000
_cell.length_b   1.000
_cell.length_c   1.000
_cell.angle_alpha   90.00
_cell.angle_beta   90.00
_cell.angle_gamma   90.00
#
_symmetry.space_group_name_H-M   'P 1'
#
loop_
_entity.id
_entity.type
_entity.pdbx_description
1 polymer ?
#
loop_
_entity_poly.entity_id
_entity_poly.type
_entity_poly.pdbx_seq_one_letter_code
_entity_poly.pdbx_strand_id
1 'polypeptide(L)'
;MLNTNYIASITYNAGQIVMRLNGVQVQTGTLASSTGSNANNRLKIGFDIDPSSMQGRVRDIVILPYAASLRQLQLWEGFLSWKTITNRWALNSTHPFANRPPYTGDL
;
A
#
# COMPACT_ATOMS: atom_id res chain seq x y z
N MET A 1 -15.30 -18.94 -3.77
CA MET A 1 -13.96 -18.37 -3.98
C MET A 1 -13.60 -17.57 -2.73
N LEU A 2 -12.46 -17.83 -2.09
CA LEU A 2 -11.99 -16.99 -1.00
C LEU A 2 -11.59 -15.64 -1.60
N ASN A 3 -12.25 -14.56 -1.18
CA ASN A 3 -11.85 -13.21 -1.56
C ASN A 3 -10.56 -12.88 -0.80
N THR A 4 -9.42 -13.04 -1.46
CA THR A 4 -8.13 -12.64 -0.86
C THR A 4 -8.02 -11.11 -0.90
N ASN A 5 -8.02 -10.48 0.27
CA ASN A 5 -7.78 -9.05 0.40
C ASN A 5 -6.29 -8.81 0.59
N TYR A 6 -5.75 -7.82 -0.11
CA TYR A 6 -4.36 -7.37 0.04
C TYR A 6 -4.33 -5.90 0.44
N ILE A 7 -3.41 -5.57 1.34
CA ILE A 7 -3.01 -4.19 1.60
C ILE A 7 -1.65 -4.00 0.96
N ALA A 8 -1.57 -3.08 0.00
CA ALA A 8 -0.35 -2.80 -0.74
C ALA A 8 0.16 -1.41 -0.41
N SER A 9 1.48 -1.28 -0.29
CA SER A 9 2.15 0.01 -0.22
C SER A 9 3.36 0.03 -1.14
N ILE A 10 3.62 1.20 -1.72
CA ILE A 10 4.79 1.48 -2.54
C ILE A 10 5.36 2.80 -2.03
N THR A 11 6.64 2.82 -1.67
CA THR A 11 7.35 4.06 -1.34
C THR A 11 8.46 4.32 -2.34
N TYR A 12 8.74 5.61 -2.57
CA TYR A 12 9.88 6.06 -3.34
C TYR A 12 10.64 7.12 -2.53
N ASN A 13 11.92 6.88 -2.27
CA ASN A 13 12.79 7.85 -1.61
C ASN A 13 14.19 7.81 -2.22
N ALA A 14 14.71 8.97 -2.65
CA ALA A 14 16.09 9.12 -3.14
C ALA A 14 16.53 8.05 -4.16
N GLY A 15 15.64 7.68 -5.09
CA GLY A 15 15.94 6.66 -6.11
C GLY A 15 15.70 5.21 -5.66
N GLN A 16 15.24 4.96 -4.44
CA GLN A 16 14.88 3.63 -3.96
C GLN A 16 13.35 3.45 -3.96
N ILE A 17 12.88 2.35 -4.53
CA ILE A 17 11.49 1.90 -4.46
C ILE A 17 11.41 0.71 -3.50
N VAL A 18 10.43 0.71 -2.60
CA VAL A 18 10.09 -0.44 -1.75
C VAL A 18 8.61 -0.74 -1.91
N MET A 19 8.30 -1.99 -2.24
CA MET A 19 6.93 -2.51 -2.29
C MET A 19 6.68 -3.44 -1.11
N ARG A 20 5.52 -3.28 -0.47
CA ARG A 20 5.07 -4.17 0.59
C ARG A 20 3.68 -4.69 0.29
N LEU A 21 3.44 -5.95 0.66
CA LEU A 21 2.12 -6.56 0.69
C LEU A 21 1.87 -7.06 2.11
N ASN A 22 0.72 -6.69 2.68
CA ASN A 22 0.28 -7.17 3.98
C ASN A 22 1.32 -6.94 5.09
N GLY A 23 2.03 -5.80 5.03
CA GLY A 23 3.10 -5.44 5.96
C GLY A 23 4.48 -6.04 5.67
N VAL A 24 4.60 -6.96 4.72
CA VAL A 24 5.87 -7.61 4.33
C VAL A 24 6.48 -6.91 3.14
N GLN A 25 7.78 -6.59 3.21
CA GLN A 25 8.52 -6.15 2.04
C GLN A 25 8.63 -7.31 1.04
N VAL A 26 8.07 -7.13 -0.15
CA VAL A 26 8.09 -8.15 -1.23
C VAL A 26 9.07 -7.81 -2.33
N GLN A 27 9.40 -6.52 -2.51
CA GLN A 27 10.32 -6.07 -3.53
C GLN A 27 11.06 -4.79 -3.08
N THR A 28 12.31 -4.67 -3.51
CA THR A 28 13.07 -3.42 -3.49
C THR A 28 13.72 -3.21 -4.85
N GLY A 29 13.92 -1.96 -5.25
CA GLY A 29 14.57 -1.63 -6.50
C GLY A 29 15.17 -0.23 -6.49
N THR A 30 16.07 0.02 -7.42
CA THR A 30 16.57 1.36 -7.69
C THR A 30 15.91 1.88 -8.97
N LEU A 31 15.34 3.08 -8.87
CA LEU A 31 14.87 3.84 -10.02
C LEU A 31 15.79 5.06 -10.13
N ALA A 32 16.55 5.16 -11.21
CA ALA A 32 17.27 6.41 -11.52
C ALA A 32 16.25 7.55 -11.48
N SER A 33 16.58 8.69 -10.88
CA SER A 33 15.63 9.80 -10.71
C SER A 33 15.11 10.22 -12.09
N SER A 34 13.98 9.67 -12.51
CA SER A 34 13.29 10.18 -13.68
C SER A 34 12.70 11.50 -13.22
N THR A 35 13.34 12.60 -13.61
CA THR A 35 12.69 13.91 -13.62
C THR A 35 11.33 13.69 -14.29
N GLY A 36 10.26 14.04 -13.57
CA GLY A 36 8.89 13.70 -13.94
C GLY A 36 8.64 14.03 -15.41
N SER A 37 8.51 13.01 -16.24
CA SER A 37 8.11 13.19 -17.62
C SER A 37 6.59 13.20 -17.67
N ASN A 38 6.09 14.36 -18.08
CA ASN A 38 4.73 14.73 -18.47
C ASN A 38 3.76 15.17 -17.36
N ALA A 39 3.64 16.49 -17.29
CA ALA A 39 2.71 17.32 -16.52
C ALA A 39 1.20 17.10 -16.81
N ASN A 40 0.80 15.96 -17.39
CA ASN A 40 -0.59 15.65 -17.75
C ASN A 40 -1.05 14.23 -17.36
N ASN A 41 -0.26 13.47 -16.59
CA ASN A 41 -0.62 12.10 -16.25
C ASN A 41 -1.69 12.06 -15.14
N ARG A 42 -2.94 11.87 -15.56
CA ARG A 42 -4.05 11.49 -14.67
C ARG A 42 -3.69 10.16 -14.00
N LEU A 43 -3.89 10.07 -12.68
CA LEU A 43 -3.89 8.78 -11.99
C LEU A 43 -5.03 7.93 -12.57
N LYS A 44 -4.69 6.78 -13.15
CA LYS A 44 -5.66 5.79 -13.59
C LYS A 44 -5.65 4.62 -12.62
N ILE A 45 -6.84 4.14 -12.25
CA ILE A 45 -7.01 2.99 -11.36
C ILE A 45 -7.86 1.96 -12.10
N GLY A 46 -7.27 0.80 -12.38
CA GLY A 46 -7.99 -0.34 -12.94
C GLY A 46 -8.22 -0.31 -14.45
N PHE A 47 -7.67 0.66 -15.19
CA PHE A 47 -7.70 0.70 -16.65
C PHE A 47 -6.49 1.47 -17.21
N ASP A 48 -6.03 1.09 -18.40
CA ASP A 48 -5.10 1.91 -19.19
C ASP A 48 -5.41 1.75 -20.70
N ILE A 49 -4.44 2.01 -21.60
CA ILE A 49 -4.58 1.87 -23.06
C ILE A 49 -4.87 0.42 -23.49
N ASP A 50 -4.42 -0.57 -22.71
CA ASP A 50 -4.71 -1.97 -22.95
C ASP A 50 -6.15 -2.32 -22.46
N PRO A 51 -6.95 -3.07 -23.25
CA PRO A 51 -8.32 -3.44 -22.89
C PRO A 51 -8.45 -4.28 -21.61
N SER A 52 -7.34 -4.79 -21.07
CA SER A 52 -7.31 -5.59 -19.85
C SER A 52 -7.56 -4.73 -18.61
N SER A 53 -8.83 -4.42 -18.31
CA SER A 53 -9.22 -3.73 -17.08
C SER A 53 -9.03 -4.62 -15.85
N MET A 54 -8.63 -4.03 -14.73
CA MET A 54 -8.55 -4.72 -13.44
C MET A 54 -9.91 -5.30 -13.06
N GLN A 55 -9.97 -6.61 -12.84
CA GLN A 55 -11.13 -7.28 -12.29
C GLN A 55 -10.95 -7.40 -10.77
N GLY A 56 -11.64 -6.55 -10.01
CA GLY A 56 -11.53 -6.55 -8.55
C GLY A 56 -12.07 -5.27 -7.92
N ARG A 57 -11.78 -5.08 -6.64
CA ARG A 57 -12.14 -3.87 -5.89
C ARG A 57 -10.88 -3.25 -5.31
N VAL A 58 -10.70 -1.95 -5.52
CA VAL A 58 -9.71 -1.13 -4.81
C VAL A 58 -10.45 -0.21 -3.87
N ARG A 59 -9.96 -0.07 -2.64
CA ARG A 59 -10.56 0.75 -1.58
C ARG A 59 -9.45 1.45 -0.80
N ASP A 60 -9.79 2.61 -0.22
CA ASP A 60 -8.94 3.35 0.71
C ASP A 60 -7.53 3.70 0.16
N ILE A 61 -7.48 4.33 -1.02
CA ILE A 61 -6.24 4.80 -1.62
C ILE A 61 -5.73 6.04 -0.89
N VAL A 62 -4.46 6.01 -0.45
CA VAL A 62 -3.76 7.13 0.17
C VAL A 62 -2.50 7.43 -0.64
N ILE A 63 -2.29 8.69 -0.99
CA ILE A 63 -1.11 9.16 -1.74
C ILE A 63 -0.43 10.24 -0.90
N LEU A 64 0.86 10.06 -0.63
CA LEU A 64 1.64 10.97 0.20
C LEU A 64 2.74 11.62 -0.64
N PRO A 65 3.06 12.92 -0.40
CA PRO A 65 4.13 13.61 -1.12
C PRO A 65 5.54 13.25 -0.59
N TYR A 66 5.64 12.24 0.29
CA TYR A 66 6.87 11.78 0.90
C TYR A 66 6.82 10.26 1.10
N ALA A 67 8.00 9.65 1.23
CA ALA A 67 8.11 8.25 1.64
C ALA A 67 7.78 8.12 3.12
N ALA A 68 6.62 7.53 3.42
CA ALA A 68 6.25 7.20 4.80
C ALA A 68 7.28 6.24 5.43
N SER A 69 7.57 6.43 6.71
CA SER A 69 8.42 5.51 7.47
C SER A 69 7.74 4.14 7.60
N LEU A 70 8.53 3.10 7.89
CA LEU A 70 7.97 1.77 8.15
C LEU A 70 6.89 1.80 9.25
N ARG A 71 7.14 2.56 10.32
CA ARG A 71 6.18 2.70 11.41
C ARG A 71 4.88 3.34 10.94
N GLN A 72 4.95 4.41 10.15
CA GLN A 72 3.77 5.06 9.57
C GLN A 72 3.00 4.09 8.67
N LEU A 73 3.68 3.37 7.78
CA LEU A 73 3.05 2.37 6.91
C LEU A 73 2.32 1.30 7.73
N GLN A 74 2.97 0.73 8.75
CA GLN A 74 2.36 -0.27 9.62
C GLN A 74 1.14 0.26 10.36
N LEU A 75 1.14 1.54 10.77
CA LEU A 75 -0.04 2.18 11.37
C LEU A 75 -1.20 2.23 10.39
N TRP A 76 -0.97 2.71 9.16
CA TRP A 76 -1.99 2.76 8.11
C TRP A 76 -2.51 1.36 7.76
N GLU A 77 -1.63 0.39 7.57
CA GLU A 77 -1.97 -1.02 7.31
C GLU A 77 -2.83 -1.60 8.46
N GLY A 78 -2.46 -1.30 9.70
CA GLY A 78 -3.26 -1.63 10.89
C GLY A 78 -4.64 -1.00 10.87
N PHE A 79 -4.73 0.32 10.65
CA PHE A 79 -6.02 1.02 10.59
C PHE A 79 -6.93 0.45 9.50
N LEU A 80 -6.39 0.19 8.30
CA LEU A 80 -7.15 -0.39 7.19
C LEU A 80 -7.61 -1.84 7.47
N SER A 81 -6.76 -2.63 8.14
CA SER A 81 -7.08 -4.02 8.52
C SER A 81 -8.20 -4.10 9.53
N TRP A 82 -8.22 -3.18 10.50
CA TRP A 82 -9.20 -3.18 11.59
C TRP A 82 -10.45 -2.34 11.31
N LYS A 83 -10.38 -1.39 10.36
CA LYS A 83 -11.55 -0.62 9.88
C LYS A 83 -12.59 -1.53 9.24
N THR A 84 -12.16 -2.61 8.58
CA THR A 84 -13.07 -3.58 7.95
C THR A 84 -12.80 -4.96 8.49
N ILE A 85 -13.80 -5.58 9.13
CA ILE A 85 -13.68 -6.92 9.73
C ILE A 85 -13.16 -7.96 8.72
N THR A 86 -13.41 -7.74 7.42
CA THR A 86 -12.95 -8.58 6.31
C THR A 86 -11.44 -8.55 6.03
N ASN A 87 -10.72 -7.53 6.51
CA ASN A 87 -9.28 -7.37 6.26
C ASN A 87 -8.43 -7.73 7.49
N ARG A 88 -9.04 -8.18 8.59
CA ARG A 88 -8.33 -8.52 9.83
C ARG A 88 -7.22 -9.55 9.64
N TRP A 89 -7.40 -10.48 8.69
CA TRP A 89 -6.42 -11.53 8.37
C TRP A 89 -5.52 -11.19 7.18
N ALA A 90 -5.59 -9.96 6.65
CA ALA A 90 -4.70 -9.55 5.57
C ALA A 90 -3.25 -9.49 6.07
N LEU A 91 -3.03 -9.00 7.29
CA LEU A 91 -1.69 -8.82 7.85
C LEU A 91 -1.00 -10.15 8.18
N ASN A 92 0.30 -10.21 7.97
CA ASN A 92 1.09 -11.35 8.39
C ASN A 92 1.18 -11.45 9.93
N SER A 93 1.52 -12.62 10.46
CA SER A 93 1.56 -12.85 11.92
C SER A 93 2.63 -12.04 12.65
N THR A 94 3.64 -11.50 11.93
CA THR A 94 4.69 -10.68 12.52
C THR A 94 4.38 -9.18 12.50
N HIS A 95 3.24 -8.78 11.91
CA HIS A 95 2.84 -7.37 11.86
C HIS A 95 2.45 -6.87 13.26
N PRO A 96 2.89 -5.67 13.70
CA PRO A 96 2.58 -5.15 15.04
C PRO A 96 1.09 -5.05 15.37
N PHE A 97 0.27 -4.93 14.32
CA PHE A 97 -1.19 -4.81 14.41
C PHE A 97 -1.94 -6.05 13.90
N ALA A 98 -1.27 -7.19 13.74
CA ALA A 98 -1.93 -8.43 13.30
C ALA A 98 -3.02 -8.87 14.29
N ASN A 99 -2.72 -8.78 15.59
CA ASN A 99 -3.59 -9.27 16.66
C ASN A 99 -4.22 -8.15 17.51
N ARG A 100 -3.96 -6.88 17.18
CA ARG A 100 -4.54 -5.73 17.86
C ARG A 100 -4.77 -4.56 16.91
N PRO A 101 -5.82 -3.74 17.09
CA PRO A 101 -5.96 -2.48 16.37
C PRO A 101 -4.91 -1.45 16.83
N PRO A 102 -4.54 -0.47 15.97
CA PRO A 102 -3.83 0.73 16.41
C PRO A 102 -4.70 1.57 17.37
N TYR A 103 -4.08 2.24 18.34
CA TYR A 103 -4.73 3.20 19.24
C TYR A 103 -4.08 4.59 19.15
N THR A 104 -4.69 5.62 19.75
CA THR A 104 -4.21 7.01 19.65
C THR A 104 -2.78 7.23 20.11
N GLY A 105 -2.30 6.46 21.10
CA GLY A 105 -0.90 6.47 21.56
C GLY A 105 0.11 5.76 20.66
N ASP A 106 -0.32 5.18 19.53
CA ASP A 106 0.59 4.56 18.55
C ASP A 106 1.09 5.55 17.48
N LEU A 107 0.52 6.77 17.40
CA LEU A 107 0.82 7.86 16.46
C LEU A 107 2.05 8.68 16.84
#